data_AF-A0A3R6WVL1-F1
#
_entry.id   AF-A0A3R6WVL1-F1
#
_cell.length_a   1.000
_cell.length_b   1.000
_cell.length_c   1.000
_cell.angle_alpha   90.00
_cell.angle_beta   90.00
_cell.angle_gamma   90.00
#
_symmetry.space_group_name_H-M   'P 1'
#
loop_
_entity.id
_entity.type
_entity.pdbx_description
1 polymer ?
#
loop_
_entity_poly.entity_id
_entity_poly.type
_entity_poly.pdbx_seq_one_letter_code
_entity_poly.pdbx_strand_id
1 'polypeptide(L)'
;MIGVGSGLLVNANLAFIVQARLGSPALVPMLVSVFSICNVGGRVAVRWVSDASVGILSRGHFLSGGLALMAAAHLSFLWGSLDSLYVSVAAAGIAEGCLFPTYSVLTRELFGAAHFGKKFGYVTFANAIGFPLILGPLASALYHVTATTSPSGVEVCQGHSCFNPTFLNCAALNAVSVCGSVQLHA
;
A
#
# COMPACT_ATOMS: atom_id res chain seq x y z
N MET A 1 6.42 -8.43 1.85
CA MET A 1 5.17 -8.23 1.06
C MET A 1 4.17 -7.29 1.73
N ILE A 2 4.37 -6.90 3.00
CA ILE A 2 3.48 -5.99 3.72
C ILE A 2 3.21 -4.70 2.93
N GLY A 3 4.24 -4.07 2.37
CA GLY A 3 4.07 -2.86 1.56
C GLY A 3 3.17 -3.02 0.34
N VAL A 4 3.36 -4.08 -0.46
CA VAL A 4 2.51 -4.38 -1.62
C VAL A 4 1.08 -4.71 -1.20
N GLY A 5 0.91 -5.55 -0.17
CA GLY A 5 -0.41 -5.90 0.34
C GLY A 5 -1.17 -4.71 0.92
N SER A 6 -0.48 -3.77 1.56
CA SER A 6 -1.07 -2.54 2.08
C SER A 6 -1.50 -1.57 0.97
N GLY A 7 -0.76 -1.48 -0.13
CA GLY A 7 -1.17 -0.70 -1.31
C GLY A 7 -2.42 -1.29 -1.99
N LEU A 8 -2.49 -2.61 -2.13
CA LEU A 8 -3.68 -3.31 -2.64
C LEU A 8 -4.90 -3.10 -1.75
N LEU A 9 -4.70 -3.04 -0.43
CA LEU A 9 -5.77 -2.72 0.52
C LEU A 9 -6.38 -1.36 0.28
N VAL A 10 -5.55 -0.34 0.04
CA VAL A 10 -6.05 1.00 -0.31
C VAL A 10 -6.92 0.90 -1.56
N ASN A 11 -6.38 0.32 -2.66
CA ASN A 11 -7.07 0.27 -3.94
C ASN A 11 -8.41 -0.51 -3.88
N ALA A 12 -8.43 -1.64 -3.16
CA ALA A 12 -9.63 -2.47 -3.01
C ALA A 12 -10.71 -1.83 -2.12
N ASN A 13 -10.33 -0.96 -1.18
CA ASN A 13 -11.26 -0.34 -0.23
C ASN A 13 -11.53 1.14 -0.54
N LEU A 14 -11.11 1.65 -1.70
CA LEU A 14 -11.32 3.06 -2.08
C LEU A 14 -12.78 3.49 -2.00
N ALA A 15 -13.72 2.62 -2.38
CA ALA A 15 -15.15 2.91 -2.26
C ALA A 15 -15.59 3.19 -0.81
N PHE A 16 -15.16 2.33 0.12
CA PHE A 16 -15.46 2.50 1.55
C PHE A 16 -14.73 3.70 2.16
N ILE A 17 -13.49 3.97 1.74
CA ILE A 17 -12.71 5.13 2.20
C ILE A 17 -13.39 6.44 1.77
N VAL A 18 -13.84 6.54 0.51
CA VAL A 18 -14.56 7.71 -0.02
C VAL A 18 -15.89 7.90 0.71
N GLN A 19 -16.64 6.81 0.91
CA GLN A 19 -17.91 6.85 1.62
C GLN A 19 -17.74 7.33 3.08
N ALA A 20 -16.70 6.87 3.77
CA ALA A 20 -16.40 7.29 5.14
C ALA A 20 -16.05 8.78 5.28
N ARG A 21 -15.61 9.43 4.18
CA ARG A 21 -15.27 10.86 4.11
C ARG A 21 -16.41 11.72 3.55
N LEU A 22 -17.63 11.18 3.44
CA LEU A 22 -18.79 11.80 2.79
C LEU A 22 -18.51 12.23 1.32
N GLY A 23 -17.58 11.56 0.65
CA GLY A 23 -17.30 11.79 -0.76
C GLY A 23 -18.37 11.16 -1.64
N SER A 24 -18.57 11.73 -2.83
CA SER A 24 -19.47 11.15 -3.84
C SER A 24 -18.91 9.82 -4.36
N PRO A 25 -19.74 8.76 -4.53
CA PRO A 25 -19.30 7.50 -5.12
C PRO A 25 -18.79 7.67 -6.58
N ALA A 26 -19.18 8.76 -7.25
CA ALA A 26 -18.66 9.11 -8.58
C ALA A 26 -17.15 9.46 -8.57
N LEU A 27 -16.56 9.72 -7.40
CA LEU A 27 -15.13 10.02 -7.24
C LEU A 27 -14.26 8.75 -7.29
N VAL A 28 -14.82 7.59 -6.96
CA VAL A 28 -14.08 6.33 -6.82
C VAL A 28 -13.34 5.95 -8.12
N PRO A 29 -13.97 5.97 -9.31
CA PRO A 29 -13.28 5.66 -10.56
C PRO A 29 -12.13 6.62 -10.87
N MET A 30 -12.27 7.90 -10.52
CA MET A 30 -11.18 8.87 -10.67
C MET A 30 -10.00 8.52 -9.77
N LEU A 31 -10.24 8.22 -8.49
CA LEU A 31 -9.17 7.85 -7.55
C LEU A 31 -8.46 6.55 -7.95
N VAL A 32 -9.20 5.54 -8.40
CA VAL A 32 -8.62 4.29 -8.93
C VAL A 32 -7.74 4.57 -10.16
N SER A 33 -8.18 5.49 -11.03
CA SER A 33 -7.42 5.90 -12.21
C SER A 33 -6.14 6.64 -11.82
N VAL A 34 -6.22 7.58 -10.87
CA VAL A 34 -5.06 8.31 -10.32
C VAL A 34 -4.07 7.32 -9.71
N PHE A 35 -4.55 6.40 -8.86
CA PHE A 35 -3.73 5.35 -8.27
C PHE A 35 -2.97 4.55 -9.35
N SER A 36 -3.68 4.14 -10.41
CA SER A 36 -3.10 3.35 -11.50
C SER A 36 -2.05 4.12 -12.30
N ILE A 37 -2.32 5.39 -12.66
CA ILE A 37 -1.37 6.25 -13.36
C ILE A 37 -0.11 6.47 -12.51
N CYS A 38 -0.30 6.80 -11.23
CA CYS A 38 0.77 6.98 -10.26
C CYS A 38 1.57 5.69 -10.03
N ASN A 39 0.92 4.52 -10.06
CA ASN A 39 1.59 3.22 -9.96
C ASN A 39 2.51 2.95 -11.16
N VAL A 40 2.01 3.20 -12.37
CA VAL A 40 2.85 3.10 -13.59
C VAL A 40 4.02 4.10 -13.51
N GLY A 41 3.75 5.34 -13.08
CA GLY A 41 4.78 6.36 -12.85
C GLY A 41 5.86 5.91 -11.85
N GLY A 42 5.45 5.34 -10.71
CA GLY A 42 6.37 4.80 -9.70
C GLY A 42 7.24 3.67 -10.23
N ARG A 43 6.68 2.77 -11.07
CA ARG A 43 7.46 1.69 -11.72
C ARG A 43 8.55 2.23 -12.64
N VAL A 44 8.29 3.33 -13.35
CA VAL A 44 9.28 3.97 -14.22
C VAL A 44 10.30 4.73 -13.38
N ALA A 45 9.85 5.48 -12.38
CA ALA A 45 10.71 6.28 -11.52
C ALA A 45 11.73 5.42 -10.76
N VAL A 46 11.32 4.30 -10.15
CA VAL A 46 12.25 3.42 -9.41
C VAL A 46 13.32 2.83 -10.34
N ARG A 47 12.99 2.54 -11.59
CA ARG A 47 13.96 2.04 -12.58
C ARG A 47 14.95 3.11 -12.95
N TRP A 48 14.45 4.31 -13.28
CA TRP A 48 15.31 5.44 -13.64
C TRP A 48 16.28 5.81 -12.51
N VAL A 49 15.78 5.90 -11.27
CA VAL A 49 16.63 6.18 -10.10
C VAL A 49 17.58 5.00 -9.83
N SER A 50 17.12 3.76 -9.97
CA SER A 50 17.98 2.57 -9.79
C SER A 50 19.12 2.54 -10.82
N ASP A 51 18.84 2.86 -12.08
CA ASP A 51 19.84 2.87 -13.16
C ASP A 51 20.83 4.02 -12.97
N ALA A 52 20.35 5.20 -12.53
CA ALA A 52 21.22 6.34 -12.19
C ALA A 52 22.11 6.08 -10.97
N SER A 53 21.71 5.17 -10.08
CA SER A 53 22.42 4.89 -8.81
C SER A 53 23.24 3.60 -8.84
N VAL A 54 23.45 3.01 -10.03
CA VAL A 54 24.24 1.79 -10.22
C VAL A 54 25.66 2.01 -9.66
N GLY A 55 26.01 1.27 -8.61
CA GLY A 55 27.32 1.29 -7.97
C GLY A 55 27.41 2.11 -6.67
N ILE A 56 26.38 2.88 -6.30
CA ILE A 56 26.38 3.73 -5.09
C ILE A 56 25.36 3.25 -4.05
N LEU A 57 24.14 2.86 -4.46
CA LEU A 57 23.10 2.37 -3.55
C LEU A 57 22.87 0.87 -3.71
N SER A 58 22.98 0.13 -2.60
CA SER A 58 22.45 -1.24 -2.52
C SER A 58 20.94 -1.24 -2.80
N ARG A 59 20.46 -2.26 -3.52
CA ARG A 59 19.03 -2.47 -3.83
C ARG A 59 18.15 -2.61 -2.57
N GLY A 60 18.77 -2.94 -1.44
CA GLY A 60 18.15 -2.85 -0.11
C GLY A 60 17.64 -1.47 0.23
N HIS A 61 18.40 -0.41 -0.07
CA HIS A 61 17.99 0.97 0.18
C HIS A 61 16.78 1.39 -0.66
N PHE A 62 16.65 0.87 -1.89
CA PHE A 62 15.47 1.08 -2.72
C PHE A 62 14.22 0.43 -2.12
N LEU A 63 14.38 -0.76 -1.54
CA LEU A 63 13.29 -1.43 -0.82
C LEU A 63 12.91 -0.65 0.44
N SER A 64 13.89 -0.24 1.26
CA SER A 64 13.64 0.56 2.47
C SER A 64 12.98 1.89 2.13
N GLY A 65 13.44 2.58 1.08
CA GLY A 65 12.86 3.83 0.60
C GLY A 65 11.42 3.65 0.10
N GLY A 66 11.13 2.59 -0.65
CA GLY A 66 9.77 2.27 -1.08
C GLY A 66 8.82 1.95 0.09
N LEU A 67 9.31 1.21 1.10
CA LEU A 67 8.53 0.91 2.31
C LEU A 67 8.29 2.15 3.16
N ALA A 68 9.28 3.04 3.27
CA ALA A 68 9.16 4.31 3.96
C ALA A 68 8.16 5.24 3.25
N LEU A 69 8.22 5.32 1.91
CA LEU A 69 7.25 6.07 1.12
C LEU A 69 5.83 5.51 1.29
N MET A 70 5.69 4.19 1.33
CA MET A 70 4.40 3.54 1.60
C MET A 70 3.89 3.87 3.01
N ALA A 71 4.74 3.84 4.04
CA ALA A 71 4.36 4.24 5.39
C ALA A 71 3.91 5.71 5.45
N ALA A 72 4.65 6.62 4.80
CA ALA A 72 4.29 8.03 4.69
C ALA A 72 2.95 8.23 3.96
N ALA A 73 2.70 7.47 2.89
CA ALA A 73 1.43 7.49 2.19
C ALA A 73 0.28 7.09 3.13
N HIS A 74 0.43 6.01 3.91
CA HIS A 74 -0.56 5.61 4.91
C HIS A 74 -0.81 6.67 5.99
N LEU A 75 0.25 7.33 6.48
CA LEU A 75 0.12 8.43 7.43
C LEU A 75 -0.60 9.64 6.83
N SER A 76 -0.43 9.89 5.53
CA SER A 76 -1.11 11.01 4.85
C SER A 76 -2.63 10.84 4.82
N PHE A 77 -3.15 9.61 4.84
CA PHE A 77 -4.61 9.35 4.90
C PHE A 77 -5.26 9.78 6.24
N LEU A 78 -4.46 10.07 7.27
CA LEU A 78 -4.94 10.58 8.56
C LEU A 78 -5.43 12.03 8.45
N TRP A 79 -4.92 12.80 7.48
CA TRP A 79 -5.45 14.12 7.15
C TRP A 79 -6.76 13.94 6.38
N GLY A 80 -7.88 13.95 7.10
CA GLY A 80 -9.18 13.57 6.55
C GLY A 80 -9.88 14.60 5.65
N SER A 81 -9.15 15.45 4.93
CA SER A 81 -9.72 16.29 3.87
C SER A 81 -9.83 15.52 2.53
N LEU A 82 -10.83 15.85 1.71
CA LEU A 82 -11.01 15.23 0.38
C LEU A 82 -9.85 15.54 -0.57
N ASP A 83 -9.28 16.74 -0.51
CA ASP A 83 -8.11 17.10 -1.32
C ASP A 83 -6.87 16.29 -0.91
N SER A 84 -6.70 16.05 0.40
CA SER A 84 -5.62 15.20 0.89
C SER A 84 -5.79 13.76 0.41
N LEU A 85 -7.02 13.28 0.20
CA LEU A 85 -7.27 11.93 -0.31
C LEU A 85 -6.65 11.71 -1.69
N TYR A 86 -6.74 12.69 -2.60
CA TYR A 86 -6.09 12.60 -3.91
C TYR A 86 -4.58 12.46 -3.79
N VAL A 87 -3.96 13.27 -2.93
CA VAL A 87 -2.53 13.24 -2.68
C VAL A 87 -2.11 11.91 -2.06
N SER A 88 -2.86 11.42 -1.06
CA SER A 88 -2.60 10.15 -0.38
C SER A 88 -2.73 8.95 -1.32
N VAL A 89 -3.74 8.94 -2.19
CA VAL A 89 -3.95 7.89 -3.20
C VAL A 89 -2.84 7.92 -4.26
N ALA A 90 -2.45 9.11 -4.72
CA ALA A 90 -1.33 9.27 -5.63
C ALA A 90 -0.01 8.77 -5.00
N ALA A 91 0.27 9.16 -3.76
CA ALA A 91 1.46 8.73 -3.02
C ALA A 91 1.48 7.21 -2.80
N ALA A 92 0.34 6.61 -2.43
CA ALA A 92 0.21 5.16 -2.29
C ALA A 92 0.44 4.43 -3.62
N GLY A 93 -0.11 4.97 -4.72
CA GLY A 93 0.12 4.45 -6.07
C GLY A 93 1.59 4.45 -6.45
N ILE A 94 2.29 5.59 -6.28
CA ILE A 94 3.73 5.69 -6.53
C ILE A 94 4.50 4.67 -5.67
N ALA A 95 4.22 4.61 -4.37
CA ALA A 95 4.90 3.71 -3.45
C ALA A 95 4.72 2.24 -3.83
N GLU A 96 3.50 1.83 -4.16
CA GLU A 96 3.21 0.46 -4.62
C GLU A 96 3.95 0.16 -5.93
N GLY A 97 3.92 1.12 -6.86
CA GLY A 97 4.62 1.08 -8.14
C GLY A 97 6.12 0.91 -8.00
N CYS A 98 6.73 1.50 -6.97
CA CYS A 98 8.15 1.32 -6.64
C CYS A 98 8.42 -0.05 -5.99
N LEU A 99 7.56 -0.48 -5.07
CA LEU A 99 7.77 -1.68 -4.24
C LEU A 99 7.68 -2.99 -5.04
N PHE A 100 6.63 -3.14 -5.86
CA PHE A 100 6.41 -4.38 -6.60
C PHE A 100 7.59 -4.81 -7.51
N PRO A 101 8.11 -3.95 -8.39
CA PRO A 101 9.27 -4.30 -9.21
C PRO A 101 10.53 -4.53 -8.35
N THR A 102 10.73 -3.76 -7.28
CA THR A 102 11.86 -3.95 -6.37
C THR A 102 11.85 -5.35 -5.73
N TYR A 103 10.68 -5.83 -5.30
CA TYR A 103 10.54 -7.21 -4.80
C TYR A 103 10.89 -8.27 -5.86
N SER A 104 10.50 -8.05 -7.12
CA SER A 104 10.84 -8.98 -8.21
C SER A 104 12.36 -9.06 -8.45
N VAL A 105 13.03 -7.91 -8.46
CA VAL A 105 14.49 -7.83 -8.66
C VAL A 105 15.21 -8.51 -7.48
N LEU A 106 14.82 -8.19 -6.25
CA LEU A 106 15.42 -8.77 -5.04
C LEU A 106 15.25 -10.29 -4.97
N THR A 107 14.07 -10.80 -5.34
CA THR A 107 13.83 -12.25 -5.38
C THR A 107 14.75 -12.94 -6.39
N ARG A 108 15.03 -12.30 -7.53
CA ARG A 108 15.94 -12.84 -8.56
C ARG A 108 17.39 -12.87 -8.07
N GLU A 109 17.79 -11.90 -7.28
CA GLU A 109 19.15 -11.82 -6.73
C GLU A 109 19.39 -12.80 -5.60
N LEU A 110 18.46 -12.88 -4.63
CA LEU A 110 18.61 -13.76 -3.47
C LEU A 110 18.56 -15.25 -3.83
N PHE A 111 17.72 -15.62 -4.80
CA PHE A 111 17.47 -17.02 -5.14
C PHE A 111 18.04 -17.45 -6.50
N GLY A 112 18.66 -16.53 -7.23
CA GLY A 112 19.17 -16.75 -8.58
C GLY A 112 18.05 -16.89 -9.63
N ALA A 113 18.44 -16.78 -10.90
CA ALA A 113 17.49 -16.83 -12.02
C ALA A 113 16.79 -18.20 -12.17
N ALA A 114 17.48 -19.30 -11.82
CA ALA A 114 16.97 -20.66 -12.00
C ALA A 114 15.70 -20.96 -11.16
N HIS A 115 15.60 -20.40 -9.95
CA HIS A 115 14.48 -20.64 -9.03
C HIS A 115 13.55 -19.42 -8.87
N PHE A 116 13.79 -18.35 -9.64
CA PHE A 116 13.05 -17.10 -9.53
C PHE A 116 11.53 -17.31 -9.64
N GLY A 117 11.07 -18.01 -10.68
CA GLY A 117 9.64 -18.22 -10.92
C GLY A 117 8.92 -18.92 -9.76
N LYS A 118 9.55 -19.96 -9.18
CA LYS A 118 8.99 -20.70 -8.04
C LYS A 118 8.93 -19.84 -6.79
N LYS A 119 10.02 -19.12 -6.47
CA LYS A 119 10.12 -18.30 -5.26
C LYS A 119 9.22 -17.05 -5.34
N PHE A 120 9.21 -16.38 -6.48
CA PHE A 120 8.32 -15.24 -6.73
C PHE A 120 6.85 -15.67 -6.76
N GLY A 121 6.57 -16.89 -7.26
CA GLY A 121 5.25 -17.51 -7.17
C GLY A 121 4.78 -17.68 -5.73
N TYR A 122 5.61 -18.22 -4.83
CA TYR A 122 5.25 -18.32 -3.41
C TYR A 122 5.03 -16.96 -2.75
N VAL A 123 5.85 -15.96 -3.10
CA VAL A 123 5.71 -14.58 -2.61
C VAL A 123 4.37 -13.99 -3.05
N THR A 124 4.01 -14.16 -4.32
CA THR A 124 2.73 -13.68 -4.87
C THR A 124 1.54 -14.45 -4.28
N PHE A 125 1.67 -15.76 -4.09
CA PHE A 125 0.66 -16.59 -3.43
C PHE A 125 0.42 -16.17 -1.98
N ALA A 126 1.49 -15.90 -1.24
CA ALA A 126 1.39 -15.37 0.11
C ALA A 126 0.66 -14.01 0.13
N ASN A 127 0.87 -13.15 -0.87
CA ASN A 127 0.12 -11.90 -1.00
C ASN A 127 -1.35 -12.13 -1.37
N ALA A 128 -1.63 -13.05 -2.30
CA ALA A 128 -2.97 -13.42 -2.72
C ALA A 128 -3.80 -14.06 -1.60
N ILE A 129 -3.16 -14.67 -0.60
CA ILE A 129 -3.81 -15.16 0.63
C ILE A 129 -3.88 -14.05 1.67
N GLY A 130 -2.74 -13.43 2.00
CA GLY A 130 -2.64 -12.50 3.12
C GLY A 130 -3.48 -11.25 2.95
N PHE A 131 -3.62 -10.73 1.73
CA PHE A 131 -4.45 -9.57 1.47
C PHE A 131 -5.95 -9.86 1.72
N PRO A 132 -6.60 -10.80 1.02
CA PRO A 132 -8.04 -11.04 1.18
C PRO A 132 -8.42 -11.83 2.44
N LEU A 133 -7.53 -12.64 3.04
CA LEU A 133 -7.88 -13.45 4.22
C LEU A 133 -7.46 -12.82 5.55
N ILE A 134 -6.49 -11.90 5.57
CA ILE A 134 -6.03 -11.27 6.82
C ILE A 134 -6.36 -9.79 6.80
N LEU A 135 -5.85 -9.04 5.81
CA LEU A 135 -6.00 -7.59 5.76
C LEU A 135 -7.43 -7.15 5.43
N GLY A 136 -8.13 -7.86 4.54
CA GLY A 136 -9.53 -7.59 4.20
C GLY A 136 -10.49 -7.75 5.40
N PRO A 137 -10.52 -8.91 6.07
CA PRO A 137 -11.37 -9.12 7.25
C PRO A 137 -10.98 -8.23 8.41
N LEU A 138 -9.69 -7.93 8.60
CA LEU A 138 -9.25 -6.99 9.62
C LEU A 138 -9.76 -5.56 9.34
N ALA A 139 -9.66 -5.09 8.10
CA ALA A 139 -10.18 -3.79 7.71
C ALA A 139 -11.71 -3.71 7.85
N SER A 140 -12.40 -4.79 7.45
CA SER A 140 -13.86 -4.91 7.61
C SER A 140 -14.26 -4.94 9.09
N ALA A 141 -13.60 -5.74 9.93
CA ALA A 141 -13.88 -5.80 11.36
C ALA A 141 -13.65 -4.44 12.04
N LEU A 142 -12.56 -3.74 11.70
CA LEU A 142 -12.29 -2.38 12.22
C LEU A 142 -13.35 -1.37 11.76
N TYR A 143 -13.84 -1.51 10.52
CA TYR A 143 -14.96 -0.71 10.01
C TYR A 143 -16.24 -0.98 10.80
N HIS A 144 -16.62 -2.24 11.04
CA HIS A 144 -17.81 -2.61 11.80
C HIS A 144 -17.75 -2.16 13.26
N VAL A 145 -16.58 -2.23 13.91
CA VAL A 145 -16.41 -1.77 15.31
C VAL A 145 -16.65 -0.27 15.47
N THR A 146 -16.45 0.52 14.41
CA THR A 146 -16.62 1.97 14.40
C THR A 146 -17.86 2.45 13.64
N ALA A 147 -18.59 1.53 13.01
CA ALA A 147 -19.80 1.83 12.27
C ALA A 147 -20.97 2.13 13.21
N THR A 148 -21.71 3.18 12.88
CA THR A 148 -23.00 3.47 13.52
C THR A 148 -24.12 2.98 12.60
N THR A 149 -25.12 2.32 13.15
CA THR A 149 -26.30 1.92 12.38
C THR A 149 -27.06 3.18 11.95
N SER A 150 -27.07 3.47 10.65
CA SER A 150 -27.86 4.56 10.09
C SER A 150 -29.36 4.26 10.27
N PRO A 151 -30.26 5.26 10.36
CA PRO A 151 -31.71 5.06 10.42
C PRO A 151 -32.30 4.23 9.26
N SER A 152 -31.54 4.03 8.18
CA SER A 152 -31.89 3.14 7.05
C SER A 152 -31.50 1.67 7.25
N GLY A 153 -30.98 1.27 8.41
CA GLY A 153 -30.56 -0.11 8.73
C GLY A 153 -29.24 -0.55 8.09
N VAL A 154 -28.51 0.38 7.46
CA VAL A 154 -27.19 0.12 6.86
C VAL A 154 -26.09 0.54 7.85
N GLU A 155 -25.12 -0.32 8.08
CA GLU A 155 -23.90 0.01 8.85
C GLU A 155 -23.04 0.96 8.03
N VAL A 156 -23.08 2.25 8.37
CA VAL A 156 -22.25 3.27 7.74
C VAL A 156 -21.37 3.89 8.80
N CYS A 157 -20.07 3.85 8.54
CA CYS A 157 -19.08 4.43 9.40
C CYS A 157 -18.67 5.78 8.81
N GLN A 158 -19.10 6.87 9.44
CA GLN A 158 -18.79 8.23 9.01
C GLN A 158 -17.71 8.84 9.89
N GLY A 159 -16.69 9.44 9.27
CA GLY A 159 -15.67 10.23 9.96
C GLY A 159 -14.28 9.62 9.94
N HIS A 160 -13.35 10.34 10.58
CA HIS A 160 -11.92 10.06 10.53
C HIS A 160 -11.56 8.77 11.28
N SER A 161 -12.25 8.49 12.38
CA SER A 161 -11.99 7.34 13.27
C SER A 161 -12.20 5.99 12.59
N CYS A 162 -12.90 5.93 11.45
CA CYS A 162 -13.24 4.66 10.80
C CYS A 162 -12.03 3.93 10.19
N PHE A 163 -11.25 4.65 9.41
CA PHE A 163 -10.13 4.09 8.65
C PHE A 163 -8.75 4.46 9.22
N ASN A 164 -8.68 5.47 10.10
CA ASN A 164 -7.45 5.84 10.79
C ASN A 164 -6.75 4.66 11.50
N PRO A 165 -7.43 3.75 12.24
CA PRO A 165 -6.74 2.61 12.87
C PRO A 165 -6.16 1.66 11.83
N THR A 166 -6.86 1.41 10.72
CA THR A 166 -6.37 0.56 9.64
C THR A 166 -5.11 1.14 8.99
N PHE A 167 -5.11 2.45 8.71
CA PHE A 167 -3.94 3.13 8.14
C PHE A 167 -2.77 3.20 9.12
N LEU A 168 -3.01 3.41 10.42
CA LEU A 168 -1.98 3.37 11.46
C LEU A 168 -1.34 1.99 11.58
N ASN A 169 -2.15 0.93 11.59
CA ASN A 169 -1.63 -0.45 11.60
C ASN A 169 -0.78 -0.73 10.35
N CYS A 170 -1.25 -0.32 9.16
CA CYS A 170 -0.49 -0.49 7.93
C CYS A 170 0.81 0.32 7.96
N ALA A 171 0.80 1.56 8.49
CA ALA A 171 2.00 2.37 8.66
C ALA A 171 3.00 1.72 9.63
N ALA A 172 2.52 1.19 10.77
CA ALA A 172 3.35 0.49 11.75
C ALA A 172 3.98 -0.78 11.17
N LEU A 173 3.20 -1.60 10.46
CA LEU A 173 3.72 -2.80 9.79
C LEU A 173 4.75 -2.47 8.70
N ASN A 174 4.54 -1.39 7.96
CA ASN A 174 5.53 -0.88 7.01
C ASN A 174 6.79 -0.37 7.71
N ALA A 175 6.68 0.34 8.83
CA ALA A 175 7.82 0.82 9.61
C ALA A 175 8.66 -0.35 10.18
N VAL A 176 8.02 -1.40 10.70
CA VAL A 176 8.71 -2.63 11.12
C VAL A 176 9.42 -3.28 9.92
N SER A 177 8.78 -3.30 8.75
CA SER A 177 9.39 -3.81 7.52
C SER A 177 10.60 -2.98 7.08
N VAL A 178 10.56 -1.65 7.27
CA VAL A 178 11.72 -0.77 7.02
C VAL A 178 12.85 -1.15 7.96
N CYS A 179 12.60 -1.24 9.28
CA CYS A 179 13.63 -1.63 10.25
C CYS A 179 14.26 -2.98 9.91
N GLY A 180 13.45 -3.99 9.58
CA GLY A 180 13.94 -5.30 9.16
C GLY A 180 14.76 -5.24 7.88
N SER A 181 14.36 -4.42 6.91
CA SER A 181 15.13 -4.22 5.67
C SER A 181 16.48 -3.55 5.92
N VAL A 182 16.55 -2.57 6.84
CA VAL A 182 17.81 -1.89 7.18
C VAL A 182 18.75 -2.83 7.94
N GLN A 183 18.23 -3.64 8.87
CA GLN A 183 19.02 -4.61 9.63
C GLN A 183 19.59 -5.74 8.77
N LEU A 184 18.93 -6.12 7.68
CA LEU A 184 19.44 -7.13 6.75
C LEU A 184 20.71 -6.66 6.01
N HIS A 185 21.02 -5.36 6.05
CA HIS A 185 22.12 -4.73 5.34
C HIS A 185 23.16 -4.05 6.26
N ALA A 186 22.99 -4.14 7.59
CA ALA A 186 23.97 -3.72 8.59
C ALA A 186 24.89 -4.88 8.97
#